data_AF-A0A2E6LVJ8-F1
#
_entry.id   AF-A0A2E6LVJ8-F1
#
_cell.length_a   1.000
_cell.length_b   1.000
_cell.length_c   1.000
_cell.angle_alpha   90.00
_cell.angle_beta   90.00
_cell.angle_gamma   90.00
#
_symmetry.space_group_name_H-M   'P 1'
#
loop_
_entity.id
_entity.type
_entity.pdbx_description
1 polymer ?
#
loop_
_entity_poly.entity_id
_entity_poly.type
_entity_poly.pdbx_seq_one_letter_code
_entity_poly.pdbx_strand_id
1 'polypeptide(L)'
;MPTPLQPYSFNQNQTSAQPAQQVTQNNHFNPQAAAQSRAAMYSQQMNDTPAVRRLNAAQIIMQRLFTNLVPVRPGSMINLGLVQEVKPGLVVSQITDKDNKAMWLVREELTPARFEHWLDYIDVNANAARCFRSALDMKYDLQQEPLDPGYSDEDKFFSSFNESQVIDTIVQQHRLSPLKAEKLATQLDNTYTGSAEFDGDTRMAGEKRYAVYISSRPVNNFAFDHLDRLNSSYDDNLMKMESYLHMASHISMAVSSGIKDGCVEHRGIFKTTVATLNNQNAQITTQDQRNIKMSMILHFFGMEAGRKINGADKFFVSPARIMSNIFAQCMQPELESGAIIEGLDNIKNQGLGQYIREHDVEAAIDGFEKQYLCDLTQIQNPIFS
;
A
#
# COMPACT_ATOMS: atom_id res chain seq x y z
N MET A 1 -74.89 0.30 38.67
CA MET A 1 -73.44 0.61 38.78
C MET A 1 -72.72 -0.64 39.21
N PRO A 2 -71.92 -1.28 38.35
CA PRO A 2 -71.08 -2.40 38.76
C PRO A 2 -69.59 -2.06 38.65
N THR A 3 -68.91 -2.40 39.73
CA THR A 3 -67.53 -2.18 40.14
C THR A 3 -66.55 -3.04 39.32
N PRO A 4 -65.27 -2.63 39.19
CA PRO A 4 -64.39 -3.06 38.11
C PRO A 4 -63.55 -4.31 38.39
N LEU A 5 -63.04 -4.82 37.26
CA LEU A 5 -62.29 -6.02 36.97
C LEU A 5 -61.03 -6.24 37.85
N GLN A 6 -60.86 -7.46 38.33
CA GLN A 6 -59.55 -8.05 38.59
C GLN A 6 -59.19 -9.01 37.45
N PRO A 7 -58.00 -8.92 36.83
CA PRO A 7 -57.53 -9.95 35.92
C PRO A 7 -56.76 -11.04 36.67
N TYR A 8 -57.29 -12.26 36.56
CA TYR A 8 -56.61 -13.50 36.91
C TYR A 8 -55.77 -14.00 35.73
N SER A 9 -54.48 -14.17 36.01
CA SER A 9 -53.55 -15.25 35.66
C SER A 9 -53.61 -15.93 34.27
N PHE A 10 -52.44 -16.00 33.62
CA PHE A 10 -51.84 -17.30 33.32
C PHE A 10 -50.32 -17.22 33.46
N ASN A 11 -49.77 -18.25 34.10
CA ASN A 11 -48.39 -18.40 34.53
C ASN A 11 -47.81 -19.63 33.82
N GLN A 12 -46.59 -19.52 33.30
CA GLN A 12 -45.58 -20.59 33.13
C GLN A 12 -44.33 -19.93 32.52
N ASN A 13 -43.29 -19.64 33.32
CA ASN A 13 -42.10 -20.49 33.56
C ASN A 13 -41.33 -20.79 32.25
N GLN A 14 -40.06 -20.47 32.01
CA GLN A 14 -38.85 -20.37 32.84
C GLN A 14 -37.78 -19.57 32.08
N THR A 15 -37.04 -18.68 32.73
CA THR A 15 -35.60 -18.51 32.50
C THR A 15 -34.95 -18.08 33.81
N SER A 16 -34.15 -18.99 34.36
CA SER A 16 -33.30 -18.81 35.52
C SER A 16 -32.25 -17.72 35.28
N ALA A 17 -32.13 -16.81 36.24
CA ALA A 17 -31.08 -15.82 36.34
C ALA A 17 -29.70 -16.49 36.52
N GLN A 18 -28.69 -15.95 35.84
CA GLN A 18 -27.29 -16.02 36.25
C GLN A 18 -26.71 -14.59 36.30
N PRO A 19 -25.77 -14.31 37.21
CA PRO A 19 -25.34 -12.94 37.53
C PRO A 19 -24.43 -12.36 36.44
N ALA A 20 -24.57 -11.07 36.18
CA ALA A 20 -23.66 -10.30 35.35
C ALA A 20 -22.23 -10.38 35.92
N GLN A 21 -21.38 -11.20 35.32
CA GLN A 21 -19.93 -11.04 35.45
C GLN A 21 -19.54 -9.76 34.70
N GLN A 22 -19.11 -8.74 35.46
CA GLN A 22 -18.28 -7.67 34.92
C GLN A 22 -17.04 -8.29 34.30
N VAL A 23 -17.05 -8.44 32.98
CA VAL A 23 -15.84 -8.73 32.22
C VAL A 23 -15.04 -7.44 32.17
N THR A 24 -14.07 -7.33 33.05
CA THR A 24 -12.94 -6.41 32.86
C THR A 24 -12.25 -6.84 31.57
N GLN A 25 -12.56 -6.16 30.46
CA GLN A 25 -11.88 -6.38 29.19
C GLN A 25 -10.42 -5.90 29.31
N ASN A 26 -9.55 -6.76 29.81
CA ASN A 26 -8.14 -6.73 29.44
C ASN A 26 -8.06 -7.18 27.98
N ASN A 27 -8.38 -6.28 27.04
CA ASN A 27 -8.16 -6.48 25.60
C ASN A 27 -6.65 -6.43 25.32
N HIS A 28 -5.94 -7.48 25.71
CA HIS A 28 -4.67 -7.82 25.08
C HIS A 28 -5.00 -8.26 23.65
N PHE A 29 -4.81 -7.36 22.69
CA PHE A 29 -4.83 -7.72 21.29
C PHE A 29 -3.68 -8.70 21.06
N ASN A 30 -3.99 -9.99 21.01
CA ASN A 30 -3.03 -11.02 20.64
C ASN A 30 -3.07 -11.17 19.11
N PRO A 31 -2.12 -10.58 18.36
CA PRO A 31 -2.10 -10.64 16.90
C PRO A 31 -2.02 -12.09 16.37
N GLN A 32 -1.45 -13.03 17.14
CA GLN A 32 -1.40 -14.44 16.79
C GLN A 32 -2.76 -15.13 16.94
N ALA A 33 -3.52 -14.84 18.00
CA ALA A 33 -4.88 -15.37 18.17
C ALA A 33 -5.84 -14.83 17.09
N ALA A 34 -5.70 -13.55 16.74
CA ALA A 34 -6.43 -12.98 15.61
C ALA A 34 -6.01 -13.64 14.28
N ALA A 35 -4.73 -13.93 14.05
CA ALA A 35 -4.27 -14.63 12.85
C ALA A 35 -4.77 -16.08 12.77
N GLN A 36 -4.85 -16.79 13.90
CA GLN A 36 -5.36 -18.16 13.99
C GLN A 36 -6.86 -18.25 13.76
N SER A 37 -7.67 -17.36 14.35
CA SER A 37 -9.11 -17.29 14.05
C SER A 37 -9.38 -16.92 12.59
N ARG A 38 -8.49 -16.13 11.96
CA ARG A 38 -8.56 -15.79 10.53
C ARG A 38 -8.23 -16.98 9.63
N ALA A 39 -7.22 -17.79 9.99
CA ALA A 39 -6.90 -19.02 9.28
C ALA A 39 -8.02 -20.07 9.38
N ALA A 40 -8.69 -20.16 10.54
CA ALA A 40 -9.83 -21.05 10.74
C ALA A 40 -11.06 -20.65 9.89
N MET A 41 -11.35 -19.35 9.76
CA MET A 41 -12.38 -18.86 8.83
C MET A 41 -12.08 -19.22 7.37
N TYR A 42 -10.81 -19.11 6.95
CA TYR A 42 -10.35 -19.50 5.62
C TYR A 42 -10.63 -20.98 5.30
N SER A 43 -10.37 -21.86 6.28
CA SER A 43 -10.61 -23.30 6.10
C SER A 43 -12.10 -23.66 5.97
N GLN A 44 -13.00 -22.86 6.55
CA GLN A 44 -14.44 -23.04 6.39
C GLN A 44 -14.94 -22.50 5.04
N GLN A 45 -14.45 -21.36 4.56
CA GLN A 45 -14.84 -20.78 3.27
C GLN A 45 -14.47 -21.66 2.07
N MET A 46 -13.38 -22.43 2.14
CA MET A 46 -13.02 -23.37 1.06
C MET A 46 -14.02 -24.52 0.86
N ASN A 47 -14.88 -24.80 1.85
CA ASN A 47 -15.91 -25.85 1.79
C ASN A 47 -17.29 -25.35 1.31
N ASP A 48 -17.48 -24.04 1.13
CA ASP A 48 -18.75 -23.47 0.69
C ASP A 48 -18.99 -23.68 -0.81
N THR A 49 -20.24 -23.58 -1.28
CA THR A 49 -20.53 -23.57 -2.72
C THR A 49 -19.98 -22.30 -3.39
N PRO A 50 -19.59 -22.34 -4.69
CA PRO A 50 -18.94 -21.20 -5.36
C PRO A 50 -19.75 -19.88 -5.31
N ALA A 51 -21.08 -19.96 -5.38
CA ALA A 51 -21.95 -18.78 -5.29
C ALA A 51 -21.96 -18.13 -3.89
N VAL A 52 -21.91 -18.94 -2.83
CA VAL A 52 -21.86 -18.45 -1.43
C VAL A 52 -20.47 -17.87 -1.13
N ARG A 53 -19.40 -18.49 -1.63
CA ARG A 53 -18.04 -17.93 -1.57
C ARG A 53 -17.95 -16.55 -2.20
N ARG A 54 -18.51 -16.37 -3.41
CA ARG A 54 -18.53 -15.07 -4.12
C ARG A 54 -19.21 -13.97 -3.31
N LEU A 55 -20.37 -14.28 -2.72
CA LEU A 55 -21.14 -13.28 -1.97
C LEU A 55 -20.46 -12.88 -0.64
N ASN A 56 -19.84 -13.85 0.05
CA ASN A 56 -19.06 -13.59 1.28
C ASN A 56 -17.77 -12.82 0.98
N ALA A 57 -17.03 -13.22 -0.06
CA ALA A 57 -15.83 -12.51 -0.51
C ALA A 57 -16.17 -11.05 -0.86
N ALA A 58 -17.30 -10.83 -1.52
CA ALA A 58 -17.72 -9.48 -1.90
C ALA A 58 -17.96 -8.56 -0.69
N GLN A 59 -18.64 -9.07 0.35
CA GLN A 59 -18.87 -8.31 1.58
C GLN A 59 -17.57 -8.05 2.36
N ILE A 60 -16.67 -9.04 2.43
CA ILE A 60 -15.38 -8.93 3.11
C ILE A 60 -14.49 -7.89 2.40
N ILE A 61 -14.45 -7.93 1.07
CA ILE A 61 -13.69 -6.98 0.26
C ILE A 61 -14.27 -5.58 0.44
N MET A 62 -15.58 -5.40 0.38
CA MET A 62 -16.23 -4.10 0.64
C MET A 62 -15.90 -3.56 2.03
N GLN A 63 -15.90 -4.37 3.09
CA GLN A 63 -15.49 -3.91 4.42
C GLN A 63 -14.00 -3.53 4.50
N ARG A 64 -13.14 -4.17 3.70
CA ARG A 64 -11.68 -3.97 3.71
C ARG A 64 -11.18 -2.88 2.78
N LEU A 65 -11.95 -2.54 1.74
CA LEU A 65 -11.72 -1.35 0.92
C LEU A 65 -11.70 -0.06 1.77
N PHE A 66 -12.18 -0.10 3.03
CA PHE A 66 -12.35 1.08 3.88
C PHE A 66 -11.51 1.11 5.17
N THR A 67 -10.33 0.46 5.19
CA THR A 67 -9.43 0.51 6.37
C THR A 67 -8.62 1.81 6.43
N ASN A 68 -8.75 2.57 7.52
CA ASN A 68 -8.03 3.81 7.79
C ASN A 68 -6.74 3.61 8.62
N LEU A 69 -5.81 4.57 8.55
CA LEU A 69 -4.70 4.70 9.51
C LEU A 69 -5.23 4.83 10.94
N VAL A 70 -4.61 4.10 11.88
CA VAL A 70 -5.02 4.08 13.28
C VAL A 70 -4.14 5.04 14.10
N PRO A 71 -4.72 5.86 15.00
CA PRO A 71 -3.94 6.68 15.94
C PRO A 71 -3.00 5.84 16.80
N VAL A 72 -1.83 6.39 17.14
CA VAL A 72 -0.89 5.75 18.06
C VAL A 72 -1.54 5.54 19.43
N ARG A 73 -1.36 4.35 20.03
CA ARG A 73 -1.69 4.15 21.45
C ARG A 73 -0.53 4.68 22.31
N PRO A 74 -0.79 5.46 23.38
CA PRO A 74 0.26 5.85 24.31
C PRO A 74 1.02 4.63 24.83
N GLY A 75 2.36 4.64 24.68
CA GLY A 75 3.23 3.52 25.10
C GLY A 75 3.57 2.47 24.03
N SER A 76 3.01 2.56 22.81
CA SER A 76 3.36 1.64 21.70
C SER A 76 4.49 2.14 20.80
N MET A 77 5.22 3.18 21.22
CA MET A 77 6.28 3.84 20.45
C MET A 77 7.65 3.38 20.93
N ILE A 78 7.99 2.12 20.64
CA ILE A 78 9.34 1.61 20.88
C ILE A 78 10.11 1.88 19.58
N ASN A 79 11.24 2.59 19.67
CA ASN A 79 12.19 2.81 18.56
C ASN A 79 11.69 3.73 17.41
N LEU A 80 10.98 4.83 17.73
CA LEU A 80 10.60 5.85 16.74
C LEU A 80 11.84 6.35 15.97
N GLY A 81 11.79 6.34 14.64
CA GLY A 81 12.88 6.78 13.76
C GLY A 81 14.07 5.81 13.67
N LEU A 82 14.07 4.69 14.40
CA LEU A 82 15.14 3.70 14.29
C LEU A 82 14.89 2.79 13.08
N VAL A 83 15.85 2.75 12.16
CA VAL A 83 15.86 1.77 11.08
C VAL A 83 16.59 0.53 11.57
N GLN A 84 15.87 -0.59 11.69
CA GLN A 84 16.40 -1.83 12.25
C GLN A 84 16.02 -3.04 11.40
N GLU A 85 16.95 -3.98 11.24
CA GLU A 85 16.66 -5.29 10.68
C GLU A 85 16.07 -6.19 11.78
N VAL A 86 14.77 -6.47 11.68
CA VAL A 86 14.04 -7.27 12.70
C VAL A 86 14.13 -8.76 12.43
N LYS A 87 14.40 -9.14 11.17
CA LYS A 87 14.73 -10.50 10.69
C LYS A 87 15.64 -10.37 9.48
N PRO A 88 16.47 -11.39 9.15
CA PRO A 88 17.30 -11.36 7.94
C PRO A 88 16.47 -11.02 6.69
N GLY A 89 16.81 -9.91 6.02
CA GLY A 89 16.10 -9.40 4.86
C GLY A 89 14.83 -8.60 5.16
N LEU A 90 14.46 -8.35 6.42
CA LEU A 90 13.29 -7.56 6.82
C LEU A 90 13.71 -6.39 7.71
N VAL A 91 13.66 -5.19 7.14
CA VAL A 91 14.01 -3.94 7.80
C VAL A 91 12.75 -3.14 8.08
N VAL A 92 12.62 -2.64 9.30
CA VAL A 92 11.45 -1.89 9.75
C VAL A 92 11.89 -0.62 10.48
N SER A 93 11.13 0.45 10.28
CA SER A 93 11.16 1.65 11.12
C SER A 93 9.73 2.07 11.46
N GLN A 94 9.56 2.78 12.57
CA GLN A 94 8.28 3.37 12.94
C GLN A 94 8.44 4.89 12.98
N ILE A 95 7.49 5.60 12.37
CA ILE A 95 7.41 7.06 12.42
C ILE A 95 5.96 7.49 12.70
N THR A 96 5.76 8.78 12.97
CA THR A 96 4.43 9.37 13.11
C THR A 96 4.23 10.49 12.11
N ASP A 97 3.02 10.63 11.58
CA ASP A 97 2.64 11.81 10.81
C ASP A 97 2.36 13.02 11.73
N LYS A 98 2.07 14.17 11.11
CA LYS A 98 1.68 15.42 11.80
C LYS A 98 0.43 15.28 12.70
N ASP A 99 -0.39 14.26 12.47
CA ASP A 99 -1.63 14.00 13.21
C ASP A 99 -1.42 12.92 14.30
N ASN A 100 -0.16 12.55 14.60
CA ASN A 100 0.23 11.48 15.52
C ASN A 100 -0.33 10.09 15.15
N LYS A 101 -0.51 9.82 13.86
CA LYS A 101 -0.82 8.47 13.36
C LYS A 101 0.47 7.72 13.10
N ALA A 102 0.55 6.48 13.57
CA ALA A 102 1.71 5.64 13.35
C ALA A 102 1.76 5.16 11.91
N MET A 103 2.97 5.09 11.38
CA MET A 103 3.29 4.40 10.15
C MET A 103 4.50 3.51 10.39
N TRP A 104 4.43 2.30 9.83
CA TRP A 104 5.55 1.38 9.79
C TRP A 104 6.12 1.39 8.40
N LEU A 105 7.38 1.76 8.30
CA LEU A 105 8.15 1.77 7.06
C LEU A 105 8.87 0.45 6.98
N VAL A 106 8.68 -0.29 5.89
CA VAL A 106 9.15 -1.66 5.78
C VAL A 106 9.90 -1.83 4.48
N ARG A 107 11.04 -2.51 4.55
CA ARG A 107 11.77 -2.99 3.39
C ARG A 107 11.98 -4.48 3.56
N GLU A 108 11.50 -5.27 2.61
CA GLU A 108 11.68 -6.72 2.61
C GLU A 108 12.41 -7.22 1.37
N GLU A 109 13.40 -8.10 1.57
CA GLU A 109 14.19 -8.74 0.51
C GLU A 109 13.34 -9.76 -0.23
N LEU A 110 13.29 -9.60 -1.55
CA LEU A 110 12.55 -10.45 -2.45
C LEU A 110 13.39 -11.68 -2.80
N THR A 111 12.88 -12.85 -2.44
CA THR A 111 13.28 -14.12 -3.04
C THR A 111 12.44 -14.35 -4.31
N PRO A 112 12.81 -15.28 -5.21
CA PRO A 112 11.98 -15.60 -6.36
C PRO A 112 10.52 -15.93 -5.97
N ALA A 113 10.31 -16.66 -4.88
CA ALA A 113 8.96 -16.97 -4.39
C ALA A 113 8.21 -15.72 -3.91
N ARG A 114 8.86 -14.83 -3.14
CA ARG A 114 8.23 -13.60 -2.64
C ARG A 114 7.94 -12.61 -3.75
N PHE A 115 8.85 -12.48 -4.71
CA PHE A 115 8.68 -11.63 -5.88
C PHE A 115 7.37 -11.94 -6.60
N GLU A 116 7.08 -13.23 -6.77
CA GLU A 116 5.88 -13.67 -7.49
C GLU A 116 4.60 -13.33 -6.72
N HIS A 117 4.62 -13.40 -5.38
CA HIS A 117 3.50 -12.92 -4.58
C HIS A 117 3.34 -11.40 -4.64
N TRP A 118 4.44 -10.66 -4.76
CA TRP A 118 4.39 -9.21 -4.98
C TRP A 118 3.83 -8.88 -6.36
N LEU A 119 4.21 -9.61 -7.42
CA LEU A 119 3.61 -9.45 -8.75
C LEU A 119 2.10 -9.67 -8.72
N ASP A 120 1.65 -10.77 -8.11
CA ASP A 120 0.21 -11.04 -7.95
C ASP A 120 -0.50 -9.90 -7.17
N TYR A 121 0.15 -9.36 -6.12
CA TYR A 121 -0.39 -8.24 -5.35
C TYR A 121 -0.49 -6.95 -6.17
N ILE A 122 0.52 -6.67 -6.99
CA ILE A 122 0.60 -5.52 -7.89
C ILE A 122 -0.50 -5.62 -8.95
N ASP A 123 -0.65 -6.78 -9.59
CA ASP A 123 -1.69 -7.03 -10.58
C ASP A 123 -3.10 -6.82 -9.99
N VAL A 124 -3.35 -7.32 -8.78
CA VAL A 124 -4.62 -7.09 -8.08
C VAL A 124 -4.87 -5.60 -7.86
N ASN A 125 -3.85 -4.83 -7.45
CA ASN A 125 -4.01 -3.38 -7.26
C ASN A 125 -4.25 -2.66 -8.58
N ALA A 126 -3.45 -2.93 -9.61
CA ALA A 126 -3.58 -2.33 -10.94
C ALA A 126 -4.97 -2.56 -11.52
N ASN A 127 -5.45 -3.80 -11.49
CA ASN A 127 -6.76 -4.18 -12.00
C ASN A 127 -7.88 -3.47 -11.22
N ALA A 128 -7.82 -3.49 -9.88
CA ALA A 128 -8.79 -2.80 -9.06
C ALA A 128 -8.81 -1.29 -9.35
N ALA A 129 -7.64 -0.65 -9.49
CA ALA A 129 -7.53 0.78 -9.76
C ALA A 129 -8.19 1.16 -11.09
N ARG A 130 -7.89 0.40 -12.17
CA ARG A 130 -8.52 0.60 -13.48
C ARG A 130 -10.03 0.45 -13.42
N CYS A 131 -10.54 -0.60 -12.78
CA CYS A 131 -11.98 -0.84 -12.68
C CYS A 131 -12.69 0.30 -11.92
N PHE A 132 -12.17 0.74 -10.78
CA PHE A 132 -12.75 1.88 -10.06
C PHE A 132 -12.69 3.18 -10.87
N ARG A 133 -11.62 3.38 -11.63
CA ARG A 133 -11.47 4.53 -12.52
C ARG A 133 -12.54 4.51 -13.62
N SER A 134 -12.63 3.41 -14.39
CA SER A 134 -13.65 3.25 -15.46
C SER A 134 -15.07 3.48 -14.92
N ALA A 135 -15.39 2.91 -13.77
CA ALA A 135 -16.73 3.01 -13.21
C ALA A 135 -17.07 4.43 -12.70
N LEU A 136 -16.08 5.18 -12.20
CA LEU A 136 -16.24 6.61 -11.89
C LEU A 136 -16.38 7.44 -13.16
N ASP A 137 -15.60 7.15 -14.20
CA ASP A 137 -15.67 7.80 -15.51
C ASP A 137 -17.08 7.61 -16.11
N MET A 138 -17.62 6.38 -16.11
CA MET A 138 -18.97 6.08 -16.60
C MET A 138 -20.07 6.74 -15.77
N LYS A 139 -19.96 6.73 -14.43
CA LYS A 139 -21.00 7.28 -13.55
C LYS A 139 -21.12 8.80 -13.66
N TYR A 140 -20.00 9.49 -13.85
CA TYR A 140 -19.95 10.96 -13.88
C TYR A 140 -19.71 11.53 -15.28
N ASP A 141 -19.63 10.69 -16.32
CA ASP A 141 -19.29 11.05 -17.69
C ASP A 141 -17.99 11.88 -17.74
N LEU A 142 -16.96 11.37 -17.06
CA LEU A 142 -15.66 12.05 -17.00
C LEU A 142 -14.97 11.86 -18.35
N GLN A 143 -14.65 12.97 -19.03
CA GLN A 143 -13.98 12.99 -20.33
C GLN A 143 -12.47 12.69 -20.18
N GLN A 144 -12.11 11.61 -19.48
CA GLN A 144 -10.72 11.19 -19.32
C GLN A 144 -10.23 10.44 -20.57
N GLU A 145 -8.91 10.46 -20.81
CA GLU A 145 -8.33 9.73 -21.94
C GLU A 145 -8.68 8.24 -21.83
N PRO A 146 -9.08 7.59 -22.94
CA PRO A 146 -9.46 6.19 -22.92
C PRO A 146 -8.32 5.33 -22.37
N LEU A 147 -8.65 4.38 -21.49
CA LEU A 147 -7.71 3.36 -21.04
C LEU A 147 -7.17 2.57 -22.25
N ASP A 148 -5.92 2.13 -22.18
CA ASP A 148 -5.28 1.33 -23.23
C ASP A 148 -6.19 0.16 -23.67
N PRO A 149 -6.57 0.07 -24.97
CA PRO A 149 -7.57 -0.87 -25.50
C PRO A 149 -7.21 -2.36 -25.37
N GLY A 150 -6.01 -2.70 -24.88
CA GLY A 150 -5.57 -4.08 -24.67
C GLY A 150 -6.21 -4.84 -23.51
N TYR A 151 -7.09 -4.23 -22.71
CA TYR A 151 -7.72 -4.87 -21.54
C TYR A 151 -9.25 -4.98 -21.72
N SER A 152 -9.73 -6.16 -22.05
CA SER A 152 -11.16 -6.51 -22.10
C SER A 152 -11.61 -7.24 -20.82
N ASP A 153 -11.18 -6.74 -19.67
CA ASP A 153 -11.31 -7.41 -18.37
C ASP A 153 -12.02 -6.51 -17.34
N GLU A 154 -12.72 -5.45 -17.77
CA GLU A 154 -13.64 -4.67 -16.92
C GLU A 154 -14.64 -5.60 -16.19
N ASP A 155 -14.91 -6.77 -16.79
CA ASP A 155 -15.63 -7.85 -16.15
C ASP A 155 -14.91 -8.48 -14.95
N LYS A 156 -13.58 -8.61 -14.82
CA LYS A 156 -12.99 -9.47 -13.76
C LYS A 156 -13.10 -8.93 -12.33
N PHE A 157 -12.88 -7.62 -12.11
CA PHE A 157 -13.03 -7.04 -10.77
C PHE A 157 -14.50 -6.96 -10.37
N PHE A 158 -15.37 -6.42 -11.24
CA PHE A 158 -16.79 -6.27 -10.94
C PHE A 158 -17.65 -7.51 -11.22
N SER A 159 -17.22 -8.52 -11.97
CA SER A 159 -18.02 -9.75 -12.21
C SER A 159 -18.32 -10.53 -10.93
N SER A 160 -17.56 -10.27 -9.87
CA SER A 160 -17.80 -10.82 -8.54
C SER A 160 -18.71 -9.95 -7.67
N PHE A 161 -19.16 -8.79 -8.17
CA PHE A 161 -19.88 -7.75 -7.44
C PHE A 161 -21.00 -7.14 -8.28
N ASN A 162 -21.86 -6.35 -7.64
CA ASN A 162 -22.70 -5.41 -8.36
C ASN A 162 -21.95 -4.09 -8.44
N GLU A 163 -21.37 -3.78 -9.61
CA GLU A 163 -20.62 -2.55 -9.87
C GLU A 163 -21.34 -1.31 -9.37
N SER A 164 -22.62 -1.16 -9.71
CA SER A 164 -23.43 0.00 -9.29
C SER A 164 -23.46 0.13 -7.77
N GLN A 165 -23.66 -0.96 -7.03
CA GLN A 165 -23.72 -0.93 -5.56
C GLN A 165 -22.37 -0.54 -4.94
N VAL A 166 -21.28 -1.09 -5.47
CA VAL A 166 -19.92 -0.77 -4.99
C VAL A 166 -19.63 0.71 -5.19
N ILE A 167 -19.92 1.22 -6.39
CA ILE A 167 -19.68 2.62 -6.73
C ILE A 167 -20.62 3.56 -5.97
N ASP A 168 -21.89 3.22 -5.83
CA ASP A 168 -22.84 3.98 -5.01
C ASP A 168 -22.37 4.08 -3.55
N THR A 169 -21.83 2.99 -3.01
CA THR A 169 -21.26 2.98 -1.65
C THR A 169 -20.07 3.94 -1.55
N ILE A 170 -19.13 3.88 -2.50
CA ILE A 170 -17.96 4.78 -2.54
C ILE A 170 -18.42 6.24 -2.68
N VAL A 171 -19.36 6.52 -3.58
CA VAL A 171 -19.91 7.86 -3.81
C VAL A 171 -20.55 8.42 -2.55
N GLN A 172 -21.38 7.61 -1.87
CA GLN A 172 -22.03 8.02 -0.62
C GLN A 172 -21.02 8.26 0.50
N GLN A 173 -20.10 7.32 0.71
CA GLN A 173 -19.13 7.37 1.79
C GLN A 173 -18.16 8.55 1.64
N HIS A 174 -17.65 8.78 0.43
CA HIS A 174 -16.70 9.86 0.15
C HIS A 174 -17.36 11.17 -0.26
N ARG A 175 -18.70 11.20 -0.35
CA ARG A 175 -19.49 12.35 -0.81
C ARG A 175 -18.91 12.92 -2.10
N LEU A 176 -18.76 12.04 -3.09
CA LEU A 176 -18.12 12.38 -4.36
C LEU A 176 -19.03 13.31 -5.17
N SER A 177 -18.47 14.46 -5.55
CA SER A 177 -18.96 15.31 -6.62
C SER A 177 -18.18 15.00 -7.91
N PRO A 178 -18.63 15.44 -9.10
CA PRO A 178 -17.90 15.18 -10.34
C PRO A 178 -16.41 15.57 -10.26
N LEU A 179 -16.10 16.77 -9.75
CA LEU A 179 -14.72 17.23 -9.57
C LEU A 179 -13.90 16.36 -8.59
N LYS A 180 -14.52 15.81 -7.54
CA LYS A 180 -13.83 14.91 -6.62
C LYS A 180 -13.63 13.52 -7.24
N ALA A 181 -14.61 13.05 -8.01
CA ALA A 181 -14.53 11.80 -8.75
C ALA A 181 -13.42 11.85 -9.80
N GLU A 182 -13.31 12.95 -10.55
CA GLU A 182 -12.21 13.17 -11.50
C GLU A 182 -10.84 13.10 -10.84
N LYS A 183 -10.65 13.80 -9.71
CA LYS A 183 -9.39 13.74 -8.95
C LYS A 183 -9.09 12.33 -8.45
N LEU A 184 -10.10 11.60 -7.99
CA LEU A 184 -9.94 10.22 -7.53
C LEU A 184 -9.59 9.29 -8.70
N ALA A 185 -10.26 9.44 -9.84
CA ALA A 185 -9.96 8.70 -11.07
C ALA A 185 -8.51 8.93 -11.52
N THR A 186 -8.02 10.18 -11.52
CA THR A 186 -6.61 10.47 -11.81
C THR A 186 -5.66 9.83 -10.79
N GLN A 187 -6.03 9.74 -9.50
CA GLN A 187 -5.20 9.07 -8.51
C GLN A 187 -5.19 7.54 -8.68
N LEU A 188 -6.29 6.95 -9.12
CA LEU A 188 -6.38 5.53 -9.48
C LEU A 188 -5.56 5.24 -10.75
N ASP A 189 -5.57 6.13 -11.72
CA ASP A 189 -4.73 6.03 -12.91
C ASP A 189 -3.23 6.04 -12.54
N ASN A 190 -2.82 6.99 -11.68
CA ASN A 190 -1.45 7.00 -11.12
C ASN A 190 -1.10 5.71 -10.33
N THR A 191 -2.09 5.09 -9.68
CA THR A 191 -1.90 3.81 -8.98
C THR A 191 -1.54 2.73 -9.99
N TYR A 192 -2.30 2.64 -11.09
CA TYR A 192 -2.03 1.71 -12.18
C TYR A 192 -0.66 1.96 -12.82
N THR A 193 -0.37 3.17 -13.28
CA THR A 193 0.90 3.50 -13.94
C THR A 193 2.11 3.22 -13.05
N GLY A 194 2.06 3.65 -11.78
CA GLY A 194 3.16 3.39 -10.86
C GLY A 194 3.34 1.90 -10.54
N SER A 195 2.24 1.14 -10.46
CA SER A 195 2.29 -0.30 -10.22
C SER A 195 2.85 -1.09 -11.40
N ALA A 196 2.58 -0.66 -12.63
CA ALA A 196 3.09 -1.30 -13.85
C ALA A 196 4.62 -1.18 -13.99
N GLU A 197 5.22 -0.13 -13.42
CA GLU A 197 6.67 0.09 -13.39
C GLU A 197 7.37 -0.58 -12.21
N PHE A 198 6.64 -1.30 -11.35
CA PHE A 198 7.26 -1.99 -10.22
C PHE A 198 8.14 -3.13 -10.71
N ASP A 199 9.45 -3.01 -10.50
CA ASP A 199 10.43 -4.03 -10.89
C ASP A 199 11.01 -4.72 -9.65
N GLY A 200 10.58 -5.96 -9.42
CA GLY A 200 11.11 -6.83 -8.39
C GLY A 200 11.95 -7.99 -8.92
N ASP A 201 12.39 -7.98 -10.19
CA ASP A 201 13.00 -9.15 -10.83
C ASP A 201 14.31 -9.55 -10.14
N THR A 202 14.23 -10.64 -9.38
CA THR A 202 15.34 -11.21 -8.60
C THR A 202 16.40 -11.92 -9.44
N ARG A 203 16.22 -12.04 -10.77
CA ARG A 203 17.14 -12.77 -11.66
C ARG A 203 18.34 -11.93 -12.11
N MET A 204 18.34 -10.63 -11.82
CA MET A 204 19.42 -9.74 -12.24
C MET A 204 20.72 -10.02 -11.48
N ALA A 205 21.77 -10.35 -12.22
CA ALA A 205 23.04 -10.78 -11.63
C ALA A 205 23.70 -9.65 -10.82
N GLY A 206 24.10 -9.98 -9.59
CA GLY A 206 24.77 -9.04 -8.67
C GLY A 206 23.83 -8.02 -8.03
N GLU A 207 22.52 -8.14 -8.23
CA GLU A 207 21.52 -7.21 -7.72
C GLU A 207 20.60 -7.88 -6.70
N LYS A 208 20.37 -7.17 -5.59
CA LYS A 208 19.34 -7.55 -4.61
C LYS A 208 18.10 -6.70 -4.83
N ARG A 209 16.94 -7.34 -4.87
CA ARG A 209 15.65 -6.69 -5.01
C ARG A 209 14.87 -6.70 -3.71
N TYR A 210 14.14 -5.62 -3.48
CA TYR A 210 13.34 -5.41 -2.29
C TYR A 210 11.99 -4.80 -2.66
N ALA A 211 10.97 -5.08 -1.85
CA ALA A 211 9.78 -4.24 -1.78
C ALA A 211 9.93 -3.27 -0.59
N VAL A 212 9.72 -1.98 -0.84
CA VAL A 212 9.73 -0.95 0.19
C VAL A 212 8.32 -0.38 0.29
N TYR A 213 7.73 -0.36 1.49
CA TYR A 213 6.34 0.06 1.65
C TYR A 213 6.03 0.74 2.99
N ILE A 214 4.91 1.47 3.01
CA ILE A 214 4.31 2.05 4.21
C ILE A 214 3.15 1.17 4.66
N SER A 215 3.15 0.79 5.92
CA SER A 215 2.10 0.00 6.56
C SER A 215 1.37 0.79 7.65
N SER A 216 0.06 0.55 7.76
CA SER A 216 -0.82 1.09 8.80
C SER A 216 -0.85 0.27 10.09
N ARG A 217 -0.11 -0.85 10.15
CA ARG A 217 0.02 -1.70 11.34
C ARG A 217 1.47 -2.18 11.53
N PRO A 218 1.85 -2.63 12.73
CA PRO A 218 3.15 -3.24 12.96
C PRO A 218 3.42 -4.42 12.02
N VAL A 219 4.66 -4.51 11.53
CA VAL A 219 5.13 -5.60 10.67
C VAL A 219 6.28 -6.31 11.36
N ASN A 220 6.08 -7.61 11.61
CA ASN A 220 7.06 -8.48 12.26
C ASN A 220 7.42 -9.69 11.38
N ASN A 221 6.86 -9.78 10.17
CA ASN A 221 7.13 -10.84 9.22
C ASN A 221 6.94 -10.32 7.79
N PHE A 222 7.49 -11.04 6.83
CA PHE A 222 7.31 -10.78 5.40
C PHE A 222 5.83 -10.78 5.03
N ALA A 223 5.42 -9.85 4.17
CA ALA A 223 4.01 -9.58 3.90
C ALA A 223 3.23 -10.81 3.39
N PHE A 224 3.88 -11.66 2.61
CA PHE A 224 3.22 -12.73 1.85
C PHE A 224 3.73 -14.15 2.12
N ASP A 225 4.66 -14.35 3.06
CA ASP A 225 5.23 -15.69 3.38
C ASP A 225 4.21 -16.72 3.92
N HIS A 226 2.96 -16.31 4.13
CA HIS A 226 1.88 -17.19 4.62
C HIS A 226 0.85 -17.56 3.53
N LEU A 227 1.05 -17.11 2.29
CA LEU A 227 0.18 -17.44 1.17
C LEU A 227 0.74 -18.64 0.41
N ASP A 228 -0.06 -19.68 0.29
CA ASP A 228 0.18 -20.70 -0.73
C ASP A 228 -0.15 -20.13 -2.11
N ARG A 229 0.61 -20.53 -3.13
CA ARG A 229 0.33 -20.13 -4.52
C ARG A 229 -1.05 -20.66 -4.93
N LEU A 230 -1.93 -19.75 -5.32
CA LEU A 230 -3.24 -20.07 -5.87
C LEU A 230 -3.08 -20.51 -7.35
N ASN A 231 -3.87 -21.50 -7.79
CA ASN A 231 -3.87 -21.99 -9.17
C ASN A 231 -4.49 -20.96 -10.14
N SER A 232 -4.59 -21.26 -11.44
CA SER A 232 -4.86 -20.28 -12.52
C SER A 232 -6.28 -20.33 -13.11
N SER A 233 -7.32 -20.43 -12.28
CA SER A 233 -8.73 -20.33 -12.69
C SER A 233 -9.38 -18.97 -12.37
N TYR A 234 -10.57 -18.70 -12.91
CA TYR A 234 -11.33 -17.48 -12.60
C TYR A 234 -11.65 -17.36 -11.10
N ASP A 235 -12.06 -18.46 -10.45
CA ASP A 235 -12.30 -18.47 -9.00
C ASP A 235 -10.99 -18.21 -8.24
N ASP A 236 -9.83 -18.58 -8.81
CA ASP A 236 -8.53 -18.27 -8.20
C ASP A 236 -8.17 -16.78 -8.27
N ASN A 237 -8.50 -16.06 -9.33
CA ASN A 237 -8.28 -14.61 -9.40
C ASN A 237 -9.10 -13.85 -8.35
N LEU A 238 -10.34 -14.28 -8.11
CA LEU A 238 -11.16 -13.75 -7.03
C LEU A 238 -10.55 -14.08 -5.67
N MET A 239 -10.11 -15.32 -5.46
CA MET A 239 -9.43 -15.72 -4.22
C MET A 239 -8.11 -14.96 -4.03
N LYS A 240 -7.37 -14.65 -5.09
CA LYS A 240 -6.17 -13.80 -5.04
C LYS A 240 -6.56 -12.43 -4.51
N MET A 241 -7.55 -11.77 -5.11
CA MET A 241 -7.97 -10.45 -4.65
C MET A 241 -8.43 -10.44 -3.19
N GLU A 242 -9.27 -11.39 -2.77
CA GLU A 242 -9.67 -11.51 -1.37
C GLU A 242 -8.46 -11.72 -0.45
N SER A 243 -7.55 -12.64 -0.81
CA SER A 243 -6.38 -12.98 0.00
C SER A 243 -5.39 -11.84 0.11
N TYR A 244 -5.12 -11.15 -1.00
CA TYR A 244 -4.22 -10.02 -1.05
C TYR A 244 -4.81 -8.80 -0.35
N LEU A 245 -6.10 -8.47 -0.55
CA LEU A 245 -6.75 -7.43 0.23
C LEU A 245 -6.85 -7.82 1.72
N HIS A 246 -7.03 -9.10 2.03
CA HIS A 246 -7.08 -9.57 3.41
C HIS A 246 -5.74 -9.34 4.12
N MET A 247 -4.66 -9.78 3.49
CA MET A 247 -3.35 -9.82 4.10
C MET A 247 -2.60 -8.50 3.97
N ALA A 248 -2.78 -7.81 2.85
CA ALA A 248 -2.03 -6.62 2.50
C ALA A 248 -2.81 -5.30 2.52
N SER A 249 -4.10 -5.23 2.94
CA SER A 249 -4.82 -3.93 3.07
C SER A 249 -4.13 -2.90 3.98
N HIS A 250 -3.26 -3.35 4.88
CA HIS A 250 -2.42 -2.45 5.68
C HIS A 250 -1.35 -1.69 4.86
N ILE A 251 -0.98 -2.18 3.68
CA ILE A 251 0.03 -1.55 2.82
C ILE A 251 -0.64 -0.40 2.08
N SER A 252 -0.09 0.78 2.27
CA SER A 252 -0.71 2.01 1.81
C SER A 252 0.00 2.62 0.60
N MET A 253 1.30 2.41 0.51
CA MET A 253 2.13 2.81 -0.63
C MET A 253 3.31 1.87 -0.71
N ALA A 254 3.74 1.53 -1.93
CA ALA A 254 4.88 0.69 -2.18
C ALA A 254 5.74 1.26 -3.31
N VAL A 255 6.99 0.84 -3.34
CA VAL A 255 7.97 1.09 -4.40
C VAL A 255 8.90 -0.10 -4.46
N SER A 256 9.34 -0.49 -5.64
CA SER A 256 10.38 -1.51 -5.75
C SER A 256 11.74 -0.87 -5.50
N SER A 257 12.68 -1.67 -5.00
CA SER A 257 14.05 -1.21 -4.83
C SER A 257 15.08 -2.23 -5.28
N GLY A 258 16.06 -1.78 -6.05
CA GLY A 258 17.25 -2.52 -6.43
C GLY A 258 18.49 -2.02 -5.71
N ILE A 259 19.39 -2.92 -5.34
CA ILE A 259 20.71 -2.55 -4.82
C ILE A 259 21.77 -3.34 -5.56
N LYS A 260 22.67 -2.62 -6.23
CA LYS A 260 23.85 -3.15 -6.89
C LYS A 260 24.94 -2.08 -6.96
N ASP A 261 26.18 -2.50 -6.75
CA ASP A 261 27.38 -1.64 -6.78
C ASP A 261 27.28 -0.41 -5.87
N GLY A 262 26.71 -0.54 -4.66
CA GLY A 262 26.59 0.56 -3.70
C GLY A 262 25.51 1.60 -4.03
N CYS A 263 24.74 1.42 -5.11
CA CYS A 263 23.64 2.30 -5.49
C CYS A 263 22.28 1.64 -5.20
N VAL A 264 21.41 2.37 -4.51
CA VAL A 264 19.99 2.05 -4.31
C VAL A 264 19.18 2.67 -5.44
N GLU A 265 18.38 1.88 -6.13
CA GLU A 265 17.39 2.34 -7.10
C GLU A 265 15.99 2.22 -6.52
N HIS A 266 15.11 3.18 -6.79
CA HIS A 266 13.66 3.04 -6.60
C HIS A 266 12.92 3.13 -7.94
N ARG A 267 11.95 2.22 -8.17
CA ARG A 267 11.11 2.19 -9.37
C ARG A 267 9.66 1.83 -9.03
N GLY A 268 8.71 2.32 -9.84
CA GLY A 268 7.30 1.98 -9.71
C GLY A 268 6.68 2.34 -8.36
N ILE A 269 6.80 3.62 -7.95
CA ILE A 269 6.16 4.09 -6.71
C ILE A 269 4.66 4.28 -6.94
N PHE A 270 3.83 3.63 -6.12
CA PHE A 270 2.37 3.78 -6.20
C PHE A 270 1.70 3.74 -4.83
N LYS A 271 0.63 4.52 -4.69
CA LYS A 271 -0.32 4.39 -3.57
C LYS A 271 -1.27 3.23 -3.90
N THR A 272 -1.55 2.34 -2.96
CA THR A 272 -2.42 1.18 -3.22
C THR A 272 -3.85 1.60 -3.51
N THR A 273 -4.61 0.78 -4.23
CA THR A 273 -6.00 1.12 -4.61
C THR A 273 -6.86 1.40 -3.39
N VAL A 274 -6.72 0.59 -2.34
CA VAL A 274 -7.41 0.79 -1.05
C VAL A 274 -7.03 2.13 -0.41
N ALA A 275 -5.74 2.47 -0.37
CA ALA A 275 -5.30 3.73 0.21
C ALA A 275 -5.73 4.94 -0.62
N THR A 276 -5.77 4.81 -1.95
CA THR A 276 -6.27 5.82 -2.87
C THR A 276 -7.77 6.08 -2.64
N LEU A 277 -8.60 5.03 -2.61
CA LEU A 277 -10.04 5.16 -2.33
C LEU A 277 -10.30 5.80 -0.97
N ASN A 278 -9.54 5.44 0.07
CA ASN A 278 -9.67 6.04 1.40
C ASN A 278 -9.11 7.47 1.49
N ASN A 279 -8.56 8.03 0.41
CA ASN A 279 -7.82 9.29 0.42
C ASN A 279 -6.78 9.32 1.54
N GLN A 280 -6.12 8.18 1.75
CA GLN A 280 -5.11 8.04 2.80
C GLN A 280 -3.92 8.91 2.43
N ASN A 281 -3.56 9.82 3.33
CA ASN A 281 -2.43 10.71 3.17
C ASN A 281 -1.65 10.76 4.48
N ALA A 282 -0.35 10.93 4.36
CA ALA A 282 0.54 11.17 5.47
C ALA A 282 1.49 12.32 5.13
N GLN A 283 1.83 13.10 6.15
CA GLN A 283 2.76 14.20 6.05
C GLN A 283 3.57 14.30 7.34
N ILE A 284 4.87 14.49 7.21
CA ILE A 284 5.75 14.88 8.30
C ILE A 284 6.16 16.33 8.07
N THR A 285 6.19 17.12 9.15
CA THR A 285 6.87 18.40 9.15
C THR A 285 8.15 18.25 9.94
N THR A 286 9.29 18.42 9.28
CA THR A 286 10.61 18.25 9.88
C THR A 286 11.06 19.52 10.61
N GLN A 287 12.15 19.44 11.36
CA GLN A 287 12.65 20.57 12.17
C GLN A 287 12.96 21.81 11.31
N ASP A 288 13.49 21.59 10.11
CA ASP A 288 13.77 22.60 9.09
C ASP A 288 12.53 23.04 8.29
N GLN A 289 11.32 22.72 8.79
CA GLN A 289 10.03 23.08 8.20
C GLN A 289 9.76 22.48 6.82
N ARG A 290 10.53 21.47 6.38
CA ARG A 290 10.18 20.72 5.17
C ARG A 290 8.90 19.91 5.40
N ASN A 291 7.99 19.99 4.42
CA ASN A 291 6.73 19.26 4.42
C ASN A 291 6.87 18.00 3.58
N ILE A 292 7.23 16.90 4.22
CA ILE A 292 7.52 15.64 3.54
C ILE A 292 6.23 14.84 3.36
N LYS A 293 5.86 14.61 2.10
CA LYS A 293 4.69 13.81 1.72
C LYS A 293 5.01 12.32 1.75
N MET A 294 3.96 11.52 1.85
CA MET A 294 4.01 10.05 1.91
C MET A 294 4.94 9.37 0.90
N SER A 295 4.99 9.83 -0.35
CA SER A 295 5.91 9.29 -1.38
C SER A 295 7.38 9.57 -1.05
N MET A 296 7.69 10.79 -0.61
CA MET A 296 9.05 11.16 -0.19
C MET A 296 9.46 10.48 1.11
N ILE A 297 8.53 10.23 2.03
CA ILE A 297 8.78 9.40 3.23
C ILE A 297 9.34 8.03 2.80
N LEU A 298 8.74 7.43 1.77
CA LEU A 298 9.15 6.11 1.30
C LEU A 298 10.53 6.14 0.61
N HIS A 299 10.81 7.17 -0.20
CA HIS A 299 12.15 7.38 -0.77
C HIS A 299 13.21 7.54 0.32
N PHE A 300 12.98 8.43 1.29
CA PHE A 300 13.92 8.64 2.40
C PHE A 300 14.15 7.37 3.20
N PHE A 301 13.12 6.55 3.44
CA PHE A 301 13.30 5.29 4.14
C PHE A 301 14.13 4.28 3.34
N GLY A 302 13.88 4.15 2.03
CA GLY A 302 14.69 3.26 1.19
C GLY A 302 16.15 3.69 1.09
N MET A 303 16.41 5.00 0.96
CA MET A 303 17.76 5.58 1.04
C MET A 303 18.43 5.22 2.37
N GLU A 304 17.75 5.46 3.48
CA GLU A 304 18.31 5.23 4.82
C GLU A 304 18.55 3.75 5.12
N ALA A 305 17.62 2.88 4.72
CA ALA A 305 17.76 1.44 4.86
C ALA A 305 18.92 0.91 4.00
N GLY A 306 19.05 1.38 2.75
CA GLY A 306 20.18 1.02 1.88
C GLY A 306 21.51 1.47 2.47
N ARG A 307 21.57 2.70 2.98
CA ARG A 307 22.77 3.26 3.62
C ARG A 307 23.15 2.50 4.90
N LYS A 308 22.22 2.34 5.85
CA LYS A 308 22.50 1.74 7.17
C LYS A 308 22.74 0.23 7.13
N ILE A 309 22.03 -0.49 6.27
CA ILE A 309 22.06 -1.97 6.26
C ILE A 309 22.98 -2.51 5.16
N ASN A 310 23.04 -1.86 4.00
CA ASN A 310 23.81 -2.35 2.85
C ASN A 310 25.08 -1.52 2.56
N GLY A 311 25.30 -0.41 3.26
CA GLY A 311 26.46 0.46 3.02
C GLY A 311 26.39 1.22 1.70
N ALA A 312 25.18 1.43 1.15
CA ALA A 312 25.00 2.18 -0.08
C ALA A 312 25.39 3.65 0.10
N ASP A 313 26.13 4.19 -0.85
CA ASP A 313 26.59 5.58 -0.89
C ASP A 313 25.90 6.41 -1.98
N LYS A 314 25.19 5.75 -2.90
CA LYS A 314 24.41 6.40 -3.96
C LYS A 314 22.94 5.97 -3.93
N PHE A 315 22.09 6.85 -4.43
CA PHE A 315 20.69 6.55 -4.72
C PHE A 315 20.31 7.10 -6.09
N PHE A 316 19.65 6.29 -6.91
CA PHE A 316 19.17 6.65 -8.23
C PHE A 316 17.64 6.54 -8.30
N VAL A 317 17.02 7.49 -8.99
CA VAL A 317 15.58 7.45 -9.31
C VAL A 317 15.31 8.15 -10.64
N SER A 318 14.44 7.56 -11.48
CA SER A 318 13.91 8.15 -12.71
C SER A 318 12.39 8.36 -12.60
N PRO A 319 11.90 9.31 -11.78
CA PRO A 319 10.48 9.53 -11.63
C PRO A 319 9.86 10.14 -12.89
N ALA A 320 8.64 9.71 -13.21
CA ALA A 320 7.75 10.41 -14.14
C ALA A 320 7.48 11.84 -13.68
N ARG A 321 7.13 12.73 -14.62
CA ARG A 321 7.01 14.19 -14.43
C ARG A 321 6.37 14.66 -13.13
N ILE A 322 5.23 14.11 -12.72
CA ILE A 322 4.54 14.52 -11.48
C ILE A 322 5.40 14.20 -10.25
N MET A 323 5.94 12.99 -10.19
CA MET A 323 6.82 12.56 -9.09
C MET A 323 8.17 13.26 -9.13
N SER A 324 8.71 13.60 -10.31
CA SER A 324 9.91 14.42 -10.46
C SER A 324 9.73 15.79 -9.81
N ASN A 325 8.59 16.46 -10.04
CA ASN A 325 8.31 17.74 -9.41
C ASN A 325 8.24 17.62 -7.88
N ILE A 326 7.59 16.57 -7.36
CA ILE A 326 7.49 16.32 -5.91
C ILE A 326 8.89 16.07 -5.31
N PHE A 327 9.71 15.26 -5.99
CA PHE A 327 11.06 14.95 -5.58
C PHE A 327 11.93 16.20 -5.55
N ALA A 328 11.98 16.95 -6.65
CA ALA A 328 12.78 18.16 -6.76
C ALA A 328 12.39 19.23 -5.73
N GLN A 329 11.10 19.46 -5.51
CA GLN A 329 10.63 20.40 -4.49
C GLN A 329 11.04 19.98 -3.06
N CYS A 330 11.02 18.68 -2.77
CA CYS A 330 11.39 18.16 -1.45
C CYS A 330 12.91 18.15 -1.22
N MET A 331 13.70 18.02 -2.29
CA MET A 331 15.16 17.89 -2.28
C MET A 331 15.87 19.16 -2.77
N GLN A 332 15.18 20.30 -2.79
CA GLN A 332 15.71 21.57 -3.30
C GLN A 332 17.06 21.96 -2.65
N PRO A 333 17.24 21.85 -1.31
CA PRO A 333 18.53 22.15 -0.68
C PRO A 333 19.67 21.26 -1.17
N GLU A 334 19.41 19.97 -1.37
CA GLU A 334 20.38 18.98 -1.84
C GLU A 334 20.70 19.14 -3.33
N LEU A 335 19.75 19.64 -4.13
CA LEU A 335 19.99 20.05 -5.52
C LEU A 335 20.88 21.30 -5.58
N GLU A 336 20.62 22.29 -4.73
CA GLU A 336 21.40 23.54 -4.70
C GLU A 336 22.83 23.34 -4.18
N SER A 337 23.04 22.41 -3.24
CA SER A 337 24.36 22.08 -2.72
C SER A 337 25.22 21.22 -3.66
N GLY A 338 24.62 20.64 -4.70
CA GLY A 338 25.27 19.70 -5.62
C GLY A 338 25.36 18.27 -5.10
N ALA A 339 24.69 17.94 -3.98
CA ALA A 339 24.57 16.58 -3.48
C ALA A 339 23.70 15.68 -4.38
N ILE A 340 22.93 16.28 -5.29
CA ILE A 340 22.12 15.58 -6.30
C ILE A 340 22.50 16.07 -7.69
N ILE A 341 22.81 15.12 -8.57
CA ILE A 341 23.05 15.36 -9.99
C ILE A 341 21.76 15.07 -10.76
N GLU A 342 21.29 16.06 -11.50
CA GLU A 342 20.07 15.98 -12.28
C GLU A 342 20.38 15.74 -13.77
N GLY A 343 19.70 14.77 -14.37
CA GLY A 343 19.76 14.45 -15.80
C GLY A 343 20.84 13.45 -16.19
N LEU A 344 20.50 12.52 -17.10
CA LEU A 344 21.39 11.45 -17.56
C LEU A 344 22.73 11.96 -18.12
N ASP A 345 22.70 13.01 -18.93
CA ASP A 345 23.91 13.57 -19.53
C ASP A 345 24.87 14.12 -18.48
N ASN A 346 24.35 14.81 -17.46
CA ASN A 346 25.17 15.33 -16.38
C ASN A 346 25.78 14.21 -15.54
N ILE A 347 25.01 13.15 -15.26
CA ILE A 347 25.50 11.96 -14.54
C ILE A 347 26.64 11.29 -15.34
N LYS A 348 26.45 11.10 -16.66
CA LYS A 348 27.46 10.49 -17.53
C LYS A 348 28.71 11.36 -17.67
N ASN A 349 28.55 12.67 -17.85
CA ASN A 349 29.66 13.62 -17.98
C ASN A 349 30.54 13.68 -16.73
N GLN A 350 30.01 13.33 -15.56
CA GLN A 350 30.76 13.22 -14.31
C GLN A 350 31.41 11.84 -14.10
N GLY A 351 31.32 10.92 -15.07
CA GLY A 351 31.88 9.57 -14.94
C GLY A 351 31.11 8.68 -13.96
N LEU A 352 29.83 8.97 -13.74
CA LEU A 352 28.95 8.25 -12.81
C LEU A 352 27.90 7.39 -13.52
N GLY A 353 28.09 7.15 -14.82
CA GLY A 353 27.15 6.41 -15.66
C GLY A 353 26.91 4.96 -15.23
N GLN A 354 27.84 4.34 -14.50
CA GLN A 354 27.71 3.00 -13.94
C GLN A 354 26.57 2.86 -12.91
N TYR A 355 26.08 3.98 -12.35
CA TYR A 355 24.98 3.98 -11.39
C TYR A 355 23.60 4.10 -12.04
N ILE A 356 23.55 4.30 -13.36
CA ILE A 356 22.32 4.29 -14.16
C ILE A 356 22.01 2.81 -14.51
N ARG A 357 20.76 2.36 -14.34
CA ARG A 357 20.37 1.00 -14.72
C ARG A 357 19.98 0.93 -16.20
N GLU A 358 20.28 -0.20 -16.85
CA GLU A 358 20.12 -0.38 -18.30
C GLU A 358 18.68 -0.15 -18.79
N HIS A 359 17.67 -0.49 -17.98
CA HIS A 359 16.26 -0.27 -18.30
C HIS A 359 15.86 1.22 -18.36
N ASP A 360 16.68 2.13 -17.83
CA ASP A 360 16.41 3.58 -17.85
C ASP A 360 16.99 4.26 -19.10
N VAL A 361 17.75 3.53 -19.93
CA VAL A 361 18.37 4.04 -21.16
C VAL A 361 17.49 3.75 -22.38
N GLU A 362 16.74 2.64 -22.38
CA GLU A 362 15.85 2.25 -23.49
C GLU A 362 14.43 2.83 -23.38
N ALA A 363 13.97 3.20 -22.17
CA ALA A 363 12.63 3.70 -21.90
C ALA A 363 12.56 5.21 -21.62
N ALA A 364 13.69 5.92 -21.55
CA ALA A 364 13.71 7.37 -21.40
C ALA A 364 13.15 8.03 -22.67
N ILE A 365 11.82 8.14 -22.75
CA ILE A 365 11.16 9.02 -23.69
C ILE A 365 11.56 10.43 -23.28
N ASP A 366 12.39 11.07 -24.11
CA ASP A 366 12.87 12.43 -23.91
C ASP A 366 11.72 13.35 -23.46
N GLY A 367 11.79 13.84 -22.21
CA GLY A 367 10.83 14.77 -21.63
C GLY A 367 9.73 14.20 -20.73
N PHE A 368 9.60 12.88 -20.55
CA PHE A 368 8.58 12.29 -19.66
C PHE A 368 9.07 11.93 -18.26
N GLU A 369 10.33 11.54 -18.13
CA GLU A 369 11.00 11.22 -16.88
C GLU A 369 12.19 12.12 -16.64
N LYS A 370 12.58 12.28 -15.38
CA LYS A 370 13.74 13.09 -15.00
C LYS A 370 14.60 12.35 -14.01
N GLN A 371 15.85 12.10 -14.37
CA GLN A 371 16.76 11.26 -13.59
C GLN A 371 17.50 12.05 -12.52
N TYR A 372 17.65 11.44 -11.36
CA TYR A 372 18.38 12.01 -10.22
C TYR A 372 19.34 10.97 -9.66
N LEU A 373 20.62 11.33 -9.56
CA LEU A 373 21.61 10.57 -8.81
C LEU A 373 21.98 11.36 -7.56
N CYS A 374 21.73 10.76 -6.41
CA CYS A 374 21.92 11.34 -5.09
C CYS A 374 23.19 10.78 -4.44
N ASP A 375 24.03 11.64 -3.89
CA ASP A 375 25.14 11.25 -3.03
C ASP A 375 24.68 11.11 -1.58
N LEU A 376 24.43 9.88 -1.14
CA LEU A 376 23.93 9.60 0.21
C LEU A 376 24.96 9.94 1.30
N THR A 377 26.23 10.17 0.96
CA THR A 377 27.24 10.63 1.91
C THR A 377 27.13 12.12 2.24
N GLN A 378 26.44 12.88 1.37
CA GLN A 378 26.27 14.33 1.48
C GLN A 378 24.83 14.73 1.87
N ILE A 379 23.90 13.77 1.85
CA ILE A 379 22.48 14.00 2.17
C ILE A 379 22.20 13.60 3.61
N GLN A 380 21.78 14.56 4.43
CA GLN A 380 21.25 14.28 5.75
C GLN A 380 19.76 13.94 5.64
N ASN A 381 19.39 12.71 6.01
CA ASN A 381 18.00 12.27 5.96
C ASN A 381 17.15 13.03 6.99
N PRO A 382 16.16 13.83 6.57
CA PRO A 382 15.42 14.72 7.48
C PRO A 382 14.38 13.99 8.35
N ILE A 383 14.14 12.70 8.12
CA ILE A 383 13.22 11.86 8.90
C ILE A 383 13.95 11.07 10.00
N PHE A 384 15.21 10.68 9.76
CA PHE A 384 15.96 9.74 10.61
C PHE A 384 17.23 10.35 11.22
N SER A 385 17.29 11.67 11.30
CA SER A 385 18.42 12.48 11.78
C SER A 385 18.59 12.50 13.29
#